data_AF-A0A956D2Q1-F1
#
_entry.id   AF-A0A956D2Q1-F1
#
_cell.length_a   1.000
_cell.length_b   1.000
_cell.length_c   1.000
_cell.angle_alpha   90.00
_cell.angle_beta   90.00
_cell.angle_gamma   90.00
#
_symmetry.space_group_name_H-M   'P 1'
#
loop_
_entity.id
_entity.type
_entity.pdbx_description
1 polymer ?
#
loop_
_entity_poly.entity_id
_entity_poly.type
_entity_poly.pdbx_seq_one_letter_code
_entity_poly.pdbx_strand_id
1 'polypeptide(L)'
;YDARFFLARAPREQEAEHDRIEVTAGEWLTPRAALARFEEGSIQLPPPTLRTIEQLSTFDTVDAVFAAAAEQDPPLPVQPHFVQIGDAPTLTLPGDPEHPIAERRIAGSTRFQLIDGRFRSV
;
A
#
# COMPACT_ATOMS: atom_id res chain seq x y z
N TYR A 1 -16.68 -2.09 0.35
CA TYR A 1 -16.42 -1.76 1.76
C TYR A 1 -15.60 -0.48 1.78
N ASP A 2 -15.74 0.32 2.84
CA ASP A 2 -14.92 1.51 3.03
C ASP A 2 -13.86 1.20 4.09
N ALA A 3 -12.58 1.33 3.71
CA ALA A 3 -11.46 1.10 4.60
C ALA A 3 -10.86 2.43 5.06
N ARG A 4 -10.39 2.48 6.31
CA ARG A 4 -9.59 3.56 6.88
C ARG A 4 -8.24 2.99 7.29
N PHE A 5 -7.17 3.70 6.96
CA PHE A 5 -5.81 3.32 7.30
C PHE A 5 -5.35 4.16 8.49
N PHE A 6 -4.73 3.52 9.48
CA PHE A 6 -4.30 4.14 10.72
C PHE A 6 -2.83 3.88 10.95
N LEU A 7 -2.17 4.78 11.68
CA LEU A 7 -0.80 4.64 12.12
C LEU A 7 -0.75 4.54 13.64
N ALA A 8 0.03 3.59 14.16
CA ALA A 8 0.28 3.42 15.58
C ALA A 8 1.75 3.05 15.82
N ARG A 9 2.29 3.49 16.96
CA ARG A 9 3.61 3.03 17.41
C ARG A 9 3.45 1.74 18.18
N ALA A 10 4.17 0.71 17.77
CA ALA A 10 4.33 -0.47 18.60
C ALA A 10 5.15 -0.11 19.85
N PRO A 11 4.74 -0.56 21.05
CA PRO A 11 5.61 -0.62 22.23
C PRO A 11 7.00 -1.18 21.89
N ARG A 12 8.01 -0.66 22.58
CA ARG A 12 9.36 -1.24 22.47
C ARG A 12 9.30 -2.70 22.90
N GLU A 13 10.09 -3.54 22.24
CA GLU A 13 10.22 -4.98 22.54
C GLU A 13 8.96 -5.81 22.24
N GLN A 14 7.95 -5.25 21.56
CA GLN A 14 6.83 -6.05 21.09
C GLN A 14 7.27 -7.04 20.01
N GLU A 15 7.03 -8.32 20.26
CA GLU A 15 7.18 -9.37 19.25
C GLU A 15 5.93 -9.47 18.37
N ALA A 16 6.13 -9.84 17.10
CA ALA A 16 5.02 -10.07 16.19
C ALA A 16 4.40 -11.44 16.49
N GLU A 17 3.17 -11.44 17.01
CA GLU A 17 2.37 -12.65 17.22
C GLU A 17 0.99 -12.47 16.60
N HIS A 18 0.41 -13.59 16.15
CA HIS A 18 -0.92 -13.65 15.56
C HIS A 18 -1.75 -14.71 16.26
N ASP A 19 -3.08 -14.62 16.16
CA ASP A 19 -4.04 -15.47 16.86
C ASP A 19 -4.04 -16.95 16.45
N ARG A 20 -3.34 -17.27 15.35
CA ARG A 20 -3.25 -18.60 14.71
C ARG A 20 -4.60 -19.13 14.22
N ILE A 21 -5.58 -18.25 14.02
CA ILE A 21 -6.92 -18.58 13.51
C ILE A 21 -7.07 -18.01 12.11
N GLU A 22 -6.91 -16.70 11.94
CA GLU A 22 -7.08 -16.04 10.64
C GLU A 22 -5.74 -15.84 9.91
N VAL A 23 -4.72 -15.46 10.67
CA VAL A 23 -3.38 -15.17 10.14
C VAL A 23 -2.49 -16.40 10.35
N THR A 24 -1.62 -16.69 9.38
CA THR A 24 -0.73 -17.86 9.42
C THR A 24 0.73 -17.50 9.75
N ALA A 25 1.10 -16.24 9.61
CA ALA A 25 2.43 -15.71 9.92
C ALA A 25 2.39 -14.20 10.18
N GLY A 26 3.31 -13.71 11.00
CA GLY A 26 3.50 -12.29 11.26
C GLY A 26 4.96 -11.99 11.60
N GLU A 27 5.48 -10.88 11.10
CA GLU A 27 6.84 -10.43 11.35
C GLU A 27 6.92 -8.90 11.29
N TRP A 28 7.92 -8.33 11.96
CA TRP A 28 8.24 -6.91 11.86
C TRP A 28 9.25 -6.67 10.74
N LEU A 29 8.88 -5.83 9.77
CA LEU A 29 9.73 -5.44 8.66
C LEU A 29 9.85 -3.92 8.54
N THR A 30 11.00 -3.47 8.08
CA THR A 30 11.10 -2.10 7.55
C THR A 30 10.34 -2.03 6.22
N PRO A 31 9.78 -0.87 5.84
CA PRO A 31 9.09 -0.73 4.57
C PRO A 31 9.98 -1.12 3.37
N ARG A 32 11.26 -0.73 3.39
CA ARG A 32 12.22 -1.08 2.33
C ARG A 32 12.46 -2.60 2.25
N ALA A 33 12.55 -3.29 3.38
CA ALA A 33 12.71 -4.75 3.40
C ALA A 33 11.46 -5.48 2.87
N ALA A 34 10.26 -4.98 3.21
CA ALA A 34 9.02 -5.54 2.68
C ALA A 34 8.93 -5.37 1.15
N LEU A 35 9.32 -4.20 0.61
CA LEU A 35 9.37 -4.00 -0.85
C LEU A 35 10.39 -4.91 -1.52
N ALA A 36 11.60 -5.06 -0.95
CA ALA A 36 12.60 -5.97 -1.50
C ALA A 36 12.08 -7.41 -1.58
N ARG A 37 11.46 -7.90 -0.50
CA ARG A 37 10.84 -9.24 -0.45
C ARG A 37 9.69 -9.40 -1.43
N PHE A 38 8.89 -8.35 -1.60
CA PHE A 38 7.82 -8.33 -2.59
C PHE A 38 8.36 -8.43 -4.03
N GLU A 39 9.43 -7.69 -4.33
CA GLU A 39 10.09 -7.74 -5.64
C GLU A 39 10.66 -9.13 -5.94
N GLU A 40 11.31 -9.74 -4.96
CA GLU A 40 11.82 -11.12 -5.00
C GLU A 40 10.70 -12.17 -5.07
N GLY A 41 9.44 -11.80 -4.79
CA GLY A 41 8.29 -12.69 -4.79
C GLY A 41 8.17 -13.58 -3.55
N SER A 42 8.92 -13.28 -2.49
CA SER A 42 8.84 -14.02 -1.22
C SER A 42 7.63 -13.65 -0.37
N ILE A 43 7.04 -12.47 -0.61
CA ILE A 43 5.75 -12.04 -0.03
C ILE A 43 4.82 -11.47 -1.10
N GLN A 44 3.52 -11.50 -0.84
CA GLN A 44 2.49 -10.87 -1.66
C GLN A 44 1.96 -9.62 -0.96
N LEU A 45 1.90 -8.51 -1.68
CA LEU A 45 1.33 -7.26 -1.18
C LEU A 45 0.14 -6.86 -2.07
N PRO A 46 -1.11 -6.88 -1.57
CA PRO A 46 -2.23 -6.38 -2.32
C PRO A 46 -2.09 -4.85 -2.52
N PRO A 47 -2.73 -4.26 -3.56
CA PRO A 47 -2.48 -2.87 -3.96
C PRO A 47 -2.58 -1.82 -2.84
N PRO A 48 -3.58 -1.86 -1.93
CA PRO A 48 -3.65 -0.90 -0.84
C PRO A 48 -2.44 -0.99 0.10
N THR A 49 -2.03 -2.21 0.47
CA THR A 49 -0.87 -2.46 1.32
C THR A 49 0.43 -2.09 0.63
N LEU A 50 0.59 -2.45 -0.65
CA LEU A 50 1.76 -2.09 -1.45
C LEU A 50 1.93 -0.56 -1.50
N ARG A 51 0.85 0.17 -1.82
CA ARG A 51 0.88 1.63 -1.85
C ARG A 51 1.29 2.25 -0.52
N THR A 52 0.72 1.75 0.59
CA THR A 52 1.06 2.21 1.94
C THR A 52 2.53 1.95 2.26
N ILE A 53 3.06 0.77 1.96
CA ILE A 53 4.47 0.44 2.21
C ILE A 53 5.40 1.31 1.35
N GLU A 54 5.05 1.54 0.07
CA GLU A 54 5.81 2.43 -0.81
C GLU A 54 5.85 3.86 -0.25
N GLN A 55 4.72 4.40 0.24
CA GLN A 55 4.68 5.71 0.89
C GLN A 55 5.52 5.73 2.18
N LEU A 56 5.40 4.71 3.04
CA LEU A 56 6.21 4.63 4.26
C LEU A 56 7.71 4.52 3.96
N SER A 57 8.09 3.90 2.83
CA SER A 57 9.48 3.75 2.43
C SER A 57 10.19 5.06 2.07
N THR A 58 9.46 6.17 1.91
CA THR A 58 10.06 7.49 1.65
C THR A 58 10.54 8.17 2.94
N PHE A 59 10.22 7.62 4.11
CA PHE A 59 10.61 8.16 5.40
C PHE A 59 11.70 7.31 6.05
N ASP A 60 12.65 7.96 6.72
CA ASP A 60 13.76 7.27 7.40
C ASP A 60 13.46 6.95 8.87
N THR A 61 12.48 7.63 9.47
CA THR A 61 12.13 7.44 10.89
C THR A 61 10.63 7.42 11.11
N VAL A 62 10.21 6.73 12.17
CA VAL A 62 8.80 6.73 12.61
C VAL A 62 8.33 8.15 12.96
N ASP A 63 9.20 8.97 13.55
CA ASP A 63 8.88 10.37 13.88
C ASP A 63 8.52 11.20 12.64
N ALA A 64 9.25 11.02 11.55
CA ALA A 64 8.94 11.70 10.28
C ALA A 64 7.59 11.26 9.70
N VAL A 65 7.23 9.98 9.82
CA VAL A 65 5.90 9.49 9.39
C VAL A 65 4.79 10.15 10.19
N PHE A 66 4.93 10.23 11.52
CA PHE A 66 3.92 10.86 12.38
C PHE A 66 3.81 12.37 12.14
N ALA A 67 4.93 13.06 11.91
CA ALA A 67 4.94 14.48 11.56
C ALA A 67 4.19 14.73 10.24
N ALA A 68 4.50 13.95 9.20
CA ALA A 68 3.82 14.05 7.91
C ALA A 68 2.31 13.75 8.02
N ALA A 69 1.92 12.74 8.81
CA ALA A 69 0.52 12.39 9.02
C ALA A 69 -0.26 13.49 9.78
N ALA A 70 0.40 14.23 10.67
CA ALA A 70 -0.23 15.32 11.42
C ALA A 70 -0.49 16.58 10.56
N GLU A 71 0.32 16.79 9.51
CA GLU A 71 0.18 17.90 8.57
C GLU A 71 -0.74 17.55 7.39
N GLN A 72 -1.13 16.29 7.24
CA GLN A 72 -1.93 15.83 6.11
C GLN A 72 -3.40 16.25 6.25
N ASP A 73 -3.97 16.78 5.16
CA ASP A 73 -5.41 16.96 5.07
C ASP A 73 -6.16 15.61 5.22
N PRO A 74 -7.42 15.64 5.70
CA PRO A 74 -8.26 14.46 5.73
C PRO A 74 -8.27 13.75 4.38
N PRO A 75 -7.94 12.44 4.31
CA PRO A 75 -7.79 11.75 3.04
C PRO A 75 -9.12 11.65 2.30
N LEU A 76 -9.12 11.97 1.01
CA LEU A 76 -10.26 11.72 0.14
C LEU A 76 -10.39 10.22 -0.16
N PRO A 77 -11.61 9.71 -0.42
CA PRO A 77 -11.81 8.32 -0.77
C PRO A 77 -11.04 7.93 -2.05
N VAL A 78 -10.18 6.92 -1.93
CA VAL A 78 -9.48 6.27 -3.04
C VAL A 78 -10.26 5.03 -3.43
N GLN A 79 -11.25 5.19 -4.31
CA GLN A 79 -11.98 4.06 -4.88
C GLN A 79 -11.22 3.57 -6.11
N PRO A 80 -10.66 2.36 -6.12
CA PRO A 80 -10.00 1.83 -7.29
C PRO A 80 -11.02 1.39 -8.35
N HIS A 81 -10.61 1.41 -9.61
CA HIS A 81 -11.40 0.90 -10.74
C HIS A 81 -10.62 -0.17 -11.49
N PHE A 82 -11.25 -1.30 -11.76
CA PHE A 82 -10.65 -2.32 -12.63
C PHE A 82 -10.96 -1.98 -14.09
N VAL A 83 -9.90 -1.90 -14.89
CA VAL A 83 -9.96 -1.64 -16.33
C VAL A 83 -9.10 -2.67 -17.05
N GLN A 84 -9.42 -2.90 -18.33
CA GLN A 84 -8.61 -3.72 -19.22
C GLN A 84 -7.74 -2.79 -20.06
N ILE A 85 -6.42 -2.80 -19.83
CA ILE A 85 -5.45 -2.02 -20.62
C ILE A 85 -4.52 -3.01 -21.33
N GLY A 86 -4.68 -3.14 -22.65
CA GLY A 86 -4.08 -4.25 -23.40
C GLY A 86 -4.60 -5.59 -22.90
N ASP A 87 -3.70 -6.55 -22.69
CA ASP A 87 -4.05 -7.90 -22.21
C ASP A 87 -3.96 -8.06 -20.68
N ALA A 88 -3.53 -7.03 -19.94
CA ALA A 88 -3.31 -7.10 -18.50
C ALA A 88 -4.49 -6.52 -17.69
N PRO A 89 -5.08 -7.29 -16.75
CA PRO A 89 -6.00 -6.73 -15.76
C PRO A 89 -5.30 -5.62 -14.98
N THR A 90 -5.88 -4.42 -15.02
CA THR A 90 -5.27 -3.22 -14.44
C THR A 90 -6.19 -2.59 -13.43
N LEU A 91 -5.65 -2.26 -12.26
CA LEU A 91 -6.32 -1.44 -11.25
C LEU A 91 -5.85 0.00 -11.40
N THR A 92 -6.76 0.92 -11.66
CA THR A 92 -6.49 2.35 -11.70
C THR A 92 -7.03 3.04 -10.46
N LEU A 93 -6.35 4.09 -10.02
CA LEU A 93 -6.71 4.93 -8.89
C LEU A 93 -7.13 6.32 -9.40
N PRO A 94 -7.89 7.12 -8.60
CA PRO A 94 -8.19 8.51 -8.92
C PRO A 94 -6.96 9.31 -9.34
N GLY A 95 -7.05 9.97 -10.49
CA GLY A 95 -5.95 10.67 -11.14
C GLY A 95 -5.30 9.93 -12.32
N ASP A 96 -5.58 8.64 -12.52
CA ASP A 96 -5.18 7.92 -13.74
C ASP A 96 -6.05 8.34 -14.93
N PRO A 97 -5.50 8.49 -16.16
CA PRO A 97 -6.29 8.83 -17.35
C PRO A 97 -7.44 7.87 -17.67
N GLU A 98 -7.31 6.59 -17.30
CA GLU A 98 -8.34 5.56 -17.51
C GLU A 98 -9.28 5.41 -16.31
N HIS A 99 -9.19 6.29 -15.31
CA HIS A 99 -10.02 6.27 -14.12
C HIS A 99 -11.18 7.28 -14.21
N PRO A 100 -12.42 6.93 -13.80
CA PRO A 100 -13.56 7.85 -13.87
C PRO A 100 -13.41 9.15 -13.05
N ILE A 101 -12.58 9.12 -12.01
CA ILE A 101 -12.23 10.28 -11.18
C ILE A 101 -10.87 10.80 -11.62
N ALA A 102 -10.85 11.96 -12.28
CA ALA A 102 -9.64 12.61 -12.80
C ALA A 102 -8.81 13.32 -11.73
N GLU A 103 -9.43 13.72 -10.61
CA GLU A 103 -8.72 14.32 -9.48
C GLU A 103 -7.83 13.26 -8.82
N ARG A 104 -6.55 13.57 -8.72
CA ARG A 104 -5.58 12.72 -8.04
C ARG A 104 -5.77 12.79 -6.52
N ARG A 105 -5.91 11.63 -5.88
CA ARG A 105 -6.21 11.54 -4.42
C ARG A 105 -5.13 10.87 -3.57
N ILE A 106 -4.09 10.35 -4.19
CA ILE A 106 -2.97 9.69 -3.50
C ILE A 106 -1.66 9.93 -4.25
N ALA A 107 -0.55 10.01 -3.55
CA ALA A 107 0.79 10.10 -4.13
C ALA A 107 1.26 8.74 -4.69
N GLY A 108 2.27 8.75 -5.57
CA GLY A 108 2.86 7.53 -6.17
C GLY A 108 2.39 7.22 -7.59
N SER A 109 2.43 5.96 -8.02
CA SER A 109 1.73 5.57 -9.24
C SER A 109 0.22 5.42 -8.97
N THR A 110 -0.59 5.75 -9.96
CA THR A 110 -2.06 5.59 -9.95
C THR A 110 -2.50 4.29 -10.62
N ARG A 111 -1.57 3.38 -10.92
CA ARG A 111 -1.83 2.18 -11.70
C ARG A 111 -1.14 0.96 -11.11
N PHE A 112 -1.88 -0.14 -11.03
CA PHE A 112 -1.34 -1.46 -10.70
C PHE A 112 -1.72 -2.46 -11.79
N GLN A 113 -0.74 -3.17 -12.34
CA GLN A 113 -0.98 -4.24 -13.30
C GLN A 113 -0.83 -5.60 -12.65
N LEU A 114 -1.74 -6.52 -12.95
CA LEU A 114 -1.62 -7.92 -12.52
C LEU A 114 -0.72 -8.68 -13.52
N ILE A 115 0.53 -8.90 -13.14
CA ILE A 115 1.55 -9.59 -13.94
C ILE A 115 2.01 -10.84 -13.18
N ASP A 116 1.92 -12.01 -13.82
CA ASP A 116 2.26 -13.31 -13.22
C ASP A 116 1.58 -13.55 -11.85
N GLY A 117 0.30 -13.15 -11.76
CA GLY A 117 -0.49 -13.29 -10.53
C GLY A 117 -0.17 -12.28 -9.43
N ARG A 118 0.66 -11.25 -9.71
CA ARG A 118 1.11 -10.24 -8.73
C ARG A 118 0.81 -8.83 -9.21
N PHE A 119 0.36 -7.95 -8.32
CA PHE A 119 0.14 -6.54 -8.64
C PHE A 119 1.44 -5.75 -8.66
N ARG A 120 1.82 -5.16 -9.79
CA ARG A 120 2.98 -4.26 -9.92
C ARG A 120 2.51 -2.82 -10.03
N SER A 121 3.07 -1.92 -9.21
CA SER A 121 2.84 -0.48 -9.39
C SER A 121 3.62 -0.01 -10.62
N VAL A 122 2.93 0.58 -11.60
CA VAL A 122 3.48 0.94 -12.94
C VAL A 122 3.16 2.37 -13.35
#